data_AF-A0A520HTU6-F1
#
_entry.id   AF-A0A520HTU6-F1
#
_cell.length_a   1.000
_cell.length_b   1.000
_cell.length_c   1.000
_cell.angle_alpha   90.00
_cell.angle_beta   90.00
_cell.angle_gamma   90.00
#
_symmetry.space_group_name_H-M   'P 1'
#
loop_
_entity.id
_entity.type
_entity.pdbx_description
1 polymer ?
#
loop_
_entity_poly.entity_id
_entity_poly.type
_entity_poly.pdbx_seq_one_letter_code
_entity_poly.pdbx_strand_id
1 'polypeptide(L)'
;MQRSLWSGIAAIVGTTTLASTPAIASTSAYVTAPRDPRAVTVEARRDGRSDDSAAIQRAIDSAAAKGGGIVFIPSGRYRITRTIFVWPGVRVFGVGATRPLLMLPDATPGFQRGVANMVIFAGAKRDPSRRVPFPPPGSVPFDDKIADANPGTFYSAMSNVDFAIGAGNPAAAAIRFHAAQHAYLSHMEFDIGSGLAGLYHVANVGQDLHFRGGRYGILAEKPSPAWQFTLLDSTFDGQRDAAIREHEAGLTLVNVAFRNAPVGIEIDEGYGDWLWGKDVRFESIARAGVVISNENTAYTQIGFENAIASDTPVFARFRESGRTVAG
;
A
#
# COMPACT_ATOMS: atom_id res chain seq x y z
N MET A 1 6.68 -73.07 -11.46
CA MET A 1 7.53 -71.98 -12.00
C MET A 1 6.69 -70.72 -12.06
N GLN A 2 6.89 -69.83 -11.10
CA GLN A 2 6.11 -68.62 -10.87
C GLN A 2 6.81 -67.47 -11.61
N ARG A 3 6.16 -66.84 -12.59
CA ARG A 3 6.67 -65.63 -13.25
C ARG A 3 5.80 -64.45 -12.83
N SER A 4 6.37 -63.56 -12.03
CA SER A 4 5.74 -62.30 -11.63
C SER A 4 5.79 -61.30 -12.79
N LEU A 5 4.63 -60.77 -13.19
CA LEU A 5 4.53 -59.60 -14.05
C LEU A 5 4.27 -58.38 -13.16
N TRP A 6 5.30 -57.54 -13.02
CA TRP A 6 5.19 -56.22 -12.42
C TRP A 6 4.51 -55.29 -13.44
N SER A 7 3.33 -54.78 -13.10
CA SER A 7 2.66 -53.74 -13.88
C SER A 7 3.04 -52.38 -13.30
N GLY A 8 3.83 -51.61 -14.04
CA GLY A 8 4.21 -50.24 -13.66
C GLY A 8 3.03 -49.29 -13.82
N ILE A 9 2.69 -48.58 -12.73
CA ILE A 9 1.75 -47.46 -12.76
C ILE A 9 2.53 -46.23 -13.22
N ALA A 10 2.22 -45.74 -14.42
CA ALA A 10 2.70 -44.45 -14.91
C ALA A 10 1.86 -43.33 -14.26
N ALA A 11 2.46 -42.56 -13.36
CA ALA A 11 1.85 -41.36 -12.81
C ALA A 11 1.86 -40.25 -13.87
N ILE A 12 0.69 -39.89 -14.38
CA ILE A 12 0.51 -38.71 -15.22
C ILE A 12 0.53 -37.49 -14.30
N VAL A 13 1.66 -36.78 -14.28
CA VAL A 13 1.75 -35.44 -13.68
C VAL A 13 1.07 -34.47 -14.65
N GLY A 14 -0.21 -34.18 -14.40
CA GLY A 14 -0.93 -33.14 -15.11
C GLY A 14 -0.36 -31.77 -14.77
N THR A 15 0.32 -31.13 -15.72
CA THR A 15 0.70 -29.72 -15.63
C THR A 15 -0.54 -28.85 -15.77
N THR A 16 -1.11 -28.43 -14.64
CA THR A 16 -2.11 -27.36 -14.61
C THR A 16 -1.42 -26.05 -14.97
N THR A 17 -1.51 -25.66 -16.25
CA THR A 17 -1.21 -24.30 -16.67
C THR A 17 -2.26 -23.36 -16.05
N LEU A 18 -1.84 -22.57 -15.06
CA LEU A 18 -2.63 -21.45 -14.54
C LEU A 18 -2.77 -20.45 -15.69
N ALA A 19 -3.97 -20.34 -16.24
CA ALA A 19 -4.29 -19.31 -17.21
C ALA A 19 -4.15 -17.94 -16.51
N SER A 20 -3.20 -17.12 -16.96
CA SER A 20 -3.10 -15.72 -16.52
C SER A 20 -4.30 -14.96 -17.05
N THR A 21 -5.21 -14.56 -16.18
CA THR A 21 -6.26 -13.61 -16.52
C THR A 21 -5.62 -12.33 -17.07
N PRO A 22 -6.09 -11.80 -18.21
CA PRO A 22 -5.56 -10.54 -18.73
C PRO A 22 -5.84 -9.46 -17.69
N ALA A 23 -4.79 -8.75 -17.26
CA ALA A 23 -4.95 -7.57 -16.43
C ALA A 23 -5.79 -6.56 -17.22
N ILE A 24 -7.03 -6.33 -16.78
CA ILE A 24 -7.87 -5.25 -17.31
C ILE A 24 -7.07 -3.96 -17.12
N ALA A 25 -6.86 -3.22 -18.21
CA ALA A 25 -6.17 -1.94 -18.14
C ALA A 25 -6.94 -1.01 -17.20
N SER A 26 -6.23 -0.44 -16.22
CA SER A 26 -6.83 0.40 -15.19
C SER A 26 -7.43 1.68 -15.79
N THR A 27 -8.65 2.02 -15.38
CA THR A 27 -9.32 3.27 -15.82
C THR A 27 -8.59 4.46 -15.21
N SER A 28 -8.11 5.37 -16.05
CA SER A 28 -7.40 6.58 -15.62
C SER A 28 -8.37 7.69 -15.23
N ALA A 29 -8.23 8.24 -14.02
CA ALA A 29 -8.99 9.41 -13.56
C ALA A 29 -8.53 10.71 -14.25
N TYR A 30 -7.25 10.79 -14.65
CA TYR A 30 -6.67 11.93 -15.35
C TYR A 30 -6.20 11.54 -16.76
N VAL A 31 -7.15 11.40 -17.69
CA VAL A 31 -6.88 11.00 -19.08
C VAL A 31 -6.00 11.99 -19.86
N THR A 32 -5.95 13.25 -19.43
CA THR A 32 -5.10 14.29 -20.01
C THR A 32 -4.45 15.11 -18.90
N ALA A 33 -3.17 15.43 -19.05
CA ALA A 33 -2.50 16.37 -18.15
C ALA A 33 -3.10 17.78 -18.32
N PRO A 34 -3.57 18.44 -17.24
CA PRO A 34 -3.94 19.84 -17.28
C PRO A 34 -2.77 20.71 -17.77
N ARG A 35 -3.08 21.78 -18.49
CA ARG A 35 -2.07 22.78 -18.89
C ARG A 35 -1.66 23.59 -17.65
N ASP A 36 -0.52 23.24 -17.07
CA ASP A 36 0.12 23.99 -16.00
C ASP A 36 1.59 24.28 -16.39
N PRO A 37 1.96 25.55 -16.65
CA PRO A 37 3.33 25.91 -17.03
C PRO A 37 4.35 25.71 -15.91
N ARG A 38 3.92 25.52 -14.66
CA ARG A 38 4.81 25.26 -13.51
C ARG A 38 5.04 23.77 -13.29
N ALA A 39 4.14 22.91 -13.78
CA ALA A 39 4.22 21.47 -13.61
C ALA A 39 5.48 20.90 -14.31
N VAL A 40 6.01 19.83 -13.73
CA VAL A 40 7.14 19.08 -14.29
C VAL A 40 6.60 17.75 -14.81
N THR A 41 6.92 17.38 -16.05
CA THR A 41 6.53 16.07 -16.59
C THR A 41 7.73 15.13 -16.53
N VAL A 42 7.52 13.89 -16.09
CA VAL A 42 8.56 12.87 -16.05
C VAL A 42 9.00 12.51 -17.48
N GLU A 43 10.30 12.63 -17.73
CA GLU A 43 10.96 12.19 -18.95
C GLU A 43 11.73 10.89 -18.67
N ALA A 44 11.08 9.75 -18.89
CA ALA A 44 11.62 8.42 -18.66
C ALA A 44 11.38 7.50 -19.86
N ARG A 45 11.97 6.30 -19.84
CA ARG A 45 11.84 5.34 -20.95
C ARG A 45 10.51 4.63 -20.94
N ARG A 46 9.94 4.41 -19.73
CA ARG A 46 8.55 3.93 -19.51
C ARG A 46 8.20 2.65 -20.27
N ASP A 47 9.22 1.82 -20.53
CA ASP A 47 9.17 0.60 -21.34
C ASP A 47 9.04 -0.68 -20.48
N GLY A 48 9.02 -0.53 -19.15
CA GLY A 48 8.97 -1.63 -18.18
C GLY A 48 10.28 -2.43 -18.05
N ARG A 49 11.36 -2.02 -18.72
CA ARG A 49 12.65 -2.73 -18.77
C ARG A 49 13.81 -1.89 -18.27
N SER A 50 13.84 -0.64 -18.68
CA SER A 50 14.84 0.34 -18.29
C SER A 50 14.53 0.88 -16.90
N ASP A 51 15.55 1.08 -16.07
CA ASP A 51 15.36 1.66 -14.75
C ASP A 51 15.00 3.16 -14.86
N ASP A 52 13.78 3.48 -14.48
CA ASP A 52 13.22 4.83 -14.57
C ASP A 52 13.27 5.59 -13.23
N SER A 53 13.80 4.96 -12.16
CA SER A 53 13.80 5.53 -10.80
C SER A 53 14.44 6.92 -10.75
N ALA A 54 15.58 7.09 -11.42
CA ALA A 54 16.30 8.36 -11.45
C ALA A 54 15.57 9.44 -12.25
N ALA A 55 14.83 9.06 -13.30
CA ALA A 55 14.06 10.01 -14.10
C ALA A 55 12.88 10.58 -13.31
N ILE A 56 12.18 9.71 -12.57
CA ILE A 56 11.09 10.12 -11.69
C ILE A 56 11.62 11.01 -10.56
N GLN A 57 12.72 10.61 -9.91
CA GLN A 57 13.30 11.41 -8.83
C GLN A 57 13.71 12.81 -9.31
N ARG A 58 14.34 12.94 -10.49
CA ARG A 58 14.70 14.24 -11.06
C ARG A 58 13.50 15.16 -11.27
N ALA A 59 12.36 14.63 -11.70
CA ALA A 59 11.16 15.43 -11.88
C ALA A 59 10.61 15.93 -10.53
N ILE A 60 10.60 15.07 -9.52
CA ILE A 60 10.22 15.43 -8.14
C ILE A 60 11.16 16.48 -7.55
N ASP A 61 12.47 16.31 -7.74
CA ASP A 61 13.49 17.26 -7.28
C ASP A 61 13.32 18.62 -7.97
N SER A 62 13.00 18.64 -9.26
CA SER A 62 12.75 19.87 -10.03
C SER A 62 11.52 20.63 -9.53
N ALA A 63 10.44 19.91 -9.20
CA ALA A 63 9.26 20.52 -8.59
C ALA A 63 9.59 21.06 -7.19
N ALA A 64 10.27 20.28 -6.35
CA ALA A 64 10.66 20.73 -5.01
C ALA A 64 11.60 21.93 -5.02
N ALA A 65 12.51 22.03 -5.98
CA ALA A 65 13.40 23.20 -6.13
C ALA A 65 12.64 24.52 -6.35
N LYS A 66 11.38 24.46 -6.81
CA LYS A 66 10.49 25.61 -6.99
C LYS A 66 9.60 25.89 -5.76
N GLY A 67 9.89 25.25 -4.62
CA GLY A 67 9.08 25.32 -3.39
C GLY A 67 7.93 24.32 -3.33
N GLY A 68 7.98 23.26 -4.15
CA GLY A 68 6.89 22.31 -4.35
C GLY A 68 6.21 22.50 -5.70
N GLY A 69 5.17 21.71 -5.97
CA GLY A 69 4.46 21.78 -7.25
C GLY A 69 3.88 20.46 -7.70
N ILE A 70 3.52 20.41 -8.98
CA ILE A 70 2.92 19.25 -9.62
C ILE A 70 3.97 18.51 -10.45
N VAL A 71 4.00 17.19 -10.31
CA VAL A 71 4.74 16.28 -11.18
C VAL A 71 3.76 15.39 -11.91
N PHE A 72 3.80 15.40 -13.24
CA PHE A 72 3.02 14.49 -14.06
C PHE A 72 3.83 13.25 -14.43
N ILE A 73 3.25 12.07 -14.24
CA ILE A 73 3.78 10.79 -14.71
C ILE A 73 2.93 10.31 -15.89
N PRO A 74 3.42 10.42 -17.14
CA PRO A 74 2.67 9.96 -18.31
C PRO A 74 2.37 8.46 -18.27
N SER A 75 1.32 8.01 -18.94
CA SER A 75 1.03 6.57 -19.13
C SER A 75 2.28 5.81 -19.60
N GLY A 76 2.48 4.63 -19.02
CA GLY A 76 3.62 3.76 -19.32
C GLY A 76 3.96 2.85 -18.16
N ARG A 77 4.99 2.02 -18.34
CA ARG A 77 5.45 1.07 -17.33
C ARG A 77 6.83 1.49 -16.85
N TYR A 78 6.95 1.83 -15.58
CA TYR A 78 8.15 2.39 -14.98
C TYR A 78 8.79 1.33 -14.10
N ARG A 79 9.93 0.79 -14.54
CA ARG A 79 10.69 -0.16 -13.72
C ARG A 79 11.45 0.62 -12.64
N ILE A 80 11.18 0.27 -11.39
CA ILE A 80 11.78 0.88 -10.20
C ILE A 80 12.75 -0.11 -9.57
N THR A 81 13.95 0.34 -9.22
CA THR A 81 14.96 -0.50 -8.56
C THR A 81 15.45 0.07 -7.22
N ARG A 82 15.02 1.29 -6.89
CA ARG A 82 15.39 2.03 -5.70
C ARG A 82 14.27 2.93 -5.23
N THR A 83 14.35 3.36 -3.97
CA THR A 83 13.36 4.24 -3.38
C THR A 83 13.30 5.59 -4.10
N ILE A 84 12.08 6.02 -4.39
CA ILE A 84 11.73 7.37 -4.83
C ILE A 84 11.23 8.15 -3.62
N PHE A 85 11.72 9.36 -3.43
CA PHE A 85 11.30 10.24 -2.34
C PHE A 85 10.36 11.32 -2.87
N VAL A 86 9.17 11.42 -2.27
CA VAL A 86 8.22 12.51 -2.48
C VAL A 86 8.45 13.56 -1.40
N TRP A 87 8.80 14.77 -1.83
CA TRP A 87 9.12 15.88 -0.93
C TRP A 87 7.86 16.62 -0.45
N PRO A 88 7.95 17.38 0.67
CA PRO A 88 6.85 18.23 1.14
C PRO A 88 6.37 19.18 0.03
N GLY A 89 5.05 19.31 -0.13
CA GLY A 89 4.44 20.19 -1.14
C GLY A 89 4.56 19.73 -2.60
N VAL A 90 5.15 18.55 -2.86
CA VAL A 90 5.15 17.94 -4.20
C VAL A 90 3.96 16.99 -4.33
N ARG A 91 3.17 17.18 -5.40
CA ARG A 91 2.01 16.37 -5.74
C ARG A 91 2.27 15.64 -7.04
N VAL A 92 2.16 14.32 -7.01
CA VAL A 92 2.48 13.43 -8.13
C VAL A 92 1.19 12.90 -8.74
N PHE A 93 0.95 13.17 -10.02
CA PHE A 93 -0.26 12.75 -10.72
C PHE A 93 0.10 11.89 -11.94
N GLY A 94 -0.43 10.68 -11.99
CA GLY A 94 -0.39 9.90 -13.22
C GLY A 94 -1.36 10.48 -14.24
N VAL A 95 -0.99 10.52 -15.52
CA VAL A 95 -1.79 11.14 -16.58
C VAL A 95 -1.71 10.35 -17.89
N GLY A 96 -2.79 10.39 -18.67
CA GLY A 96 -2.91 9.74 -19.97
C GLY A 96 -3.97 8.64 -19.98
N ALA A 97 -4.14 7.99 -21.14
CA ALA A 97 -5.24 7.06 -21.40
C ALA A 97 -5.33 5.89 -20.40
N THR A 98 -4.19 5.44 -19.88
CA THR A 98 -4.10 4.44 -18.80
C THR A 98 -3.30 5.03 -17.63
N ARG A 99 -3.51 4.54 -16.41
CA ARG A 99 -2.65 4.94 -15.29
C ARG A 99 -1.21 4.48 -15.56
N PRO A 100 -0.18 5.27 -15.22
CA PRO A 100 1.19 4.78 -15.17
C PRO A 100 1.33 3.70 -14.11
N LEU A 101 2.14 2.68 -14.41
CA LEU A 101 2.46 1.59 -13.50
C LEU A 101 3.90 1.71 -13.02
N LEU A 102 4.13 1.94 -11.72
CA LEU A 102 5.43 1.74 -11.09
C LEU A 102 5.56 0.29 -10.67
N MET A 103 6.52 -0.42 -11.25
CA MET A 103 6.72 -1.83 -10.96
C MET A 103 8.10 -2.09 -10.36
N LEU A 104 8.11 -2.86 -9.27
CA LEU A 104 9.31 -3.45 -8.69
C LEU A 104 9.53 -4.84 -9.31
N PRO A 105 10.60 -5.08 -10.08
CA PRO A 105 10.89 -6.39 -10.66
C PRO A 105 11.06 -7.50 -9.63
N ASP A 106 10.99 -8.73 -10.11
CA ASP A 106 11.31 -9.91 -9.31
C ASP A 106 12.71 -9.82 -8.68
N ALA A 107 12.81 -10.24 -7.42
CA ALA A 107 14.05 -10.32 -6.65
C ALA A 107 14.93 -9.06 -6.74
N THR A 108 14.32 -7.87 -6.68
CA THR A 108 15.04 -6.60 -6.81
C THR A 108 15.97 -6.40 -5.60
N PRO A 109 17.28 -6.23 -5.79
CA PRO A 109 18.24 -6.14 -4.69
C PRO A 109 17.86 -5.07 -3.65
N GLY A 110 17.84 -5.46 -2.37
CA GLY A 110 17.52 -4.59 -1.25
C GLY A 110 16.07 -4.70 -0.75
N PHE A 111 15.19 -5.41 -1.45
CA PHE A 111 13.79 -5.60 -1.09
C PHE A 111 13.48 -7.00 -0.51
N GLN A 112 14.50 -7.75 -0.11
CA GLN A 112 14.36 -9.13 0.40
C GLN A 112 14.13 -9.23 1.91
N ARG A 113 14.54 -8.22 2.70
CA ARG A 113 14.57 -8.31 4.17
C ARG A 113 14.18 -7.00 4.84
N GLY A 114 13.61 -7.09 6.04
CA GLY A 114 13.17 -5.94 6.83
C GLY A 114 11.92 -5.29 6.22
N VAL A 115 11.91 -3.96 6.19
CA VAL A 115 10.93 -3.15 5.47
C VAL A 115 11.68 -2.34 4.42
N ALA A 116 11.22 -2.37 3.18
CA ALA A 116 11.83 -1.71 2.04
C ALA A 116 10.76 -1.02 1.19
N ASN A 117 10.89 0.28 0.96
CA ASN A 117 9.80 1.09 0.39
C ASN A 117 10.13 1.54 -1.03
N MET A 118 9.25 1.28 -2.01
CA MET A 118 9.44 1.77 -3.38
C MET A 118 9.31 3.30 -3.43
N VAL A 119 8.34 3.86 -2.69
CA VAL A 119 8.13 5.30 -2.55
C VAL A 119 8.10 5.67 -1.07
N ILE A 120 8.75 6.77 -0.69
CA ILE A 120 8.67 7.35 0.66
C ILE A 120 8.21 8.80 0.58
N PHE A 121 7.15 9.13 1.30
CA PHE A 121 6.82 10.52 1.63
C PHE A 121 7.79 10.98 2.73
N ALA A 122 8.67 11.92 2.40
CA ALA A 122 9.78 12.34 3.26
C ALA A 122 9.59 13.78 3.75
N GLY A 123 10.18 14.10 4.90
CA GLY A 123 10.05 15.41 5.54
C GLY A 123 11.00 16.46 5.00
N ALA A 124 12.19 16.07 4.52
CA ALA A 124 13.10 16.96 3.83
C ALA A 124 14.13 16.20 2.99
N LYS A 125 14.56 16.84 1.89
CA LYS A 125 15.73 16.41 1.11
C LYS A 125 17.02 16.52 1.91
N ARG A 126 18.08 15.87 1.41
CA ARG A 126 19.43 16.00 1.96
C ARG A 126 19.85 17.46 2.06
N ASP A 127 20.25 17.87 3.26
CA ASP A 127 20.82 19.18 3.56
C ASP A 127 22.12 18.97 4.34
N PRO A 128 23.30 19.23 3.75
CA PRO A 128 24.58 19.07 4.42
C PRO A 128 24.74 19.93 5.67
N SER A 129 23.96 21.01 5.81
CA SER A 129 23.99 21.89 6.97
C SER A 129 23.17 21.38 8.16
N ARG A 130 22.33 20.35 7.95
CA ARG A 130 21.40 19.85 8.94
C ARG A 130 21.71 18.41 9.32
N ARG A 131 21.86 18.15 10.63
CA ARG A 131 21.87 16.78 11.15
C ARG A 131 20.45 16.20 11.07
N VAL A 132 20.33 15.02 10.48
CA VAL A 132 19.09 14.24 10.48
C VAL A 132 19.08 13.33 11.71
N PRO A 133 18.17 13.56 12.69
CA PRO A 133 18.10 12.71 13.87
C PRO A 133 17.38 11.37 13.57
N PHE A 134 16.35 11.42 12.72
CA PHE A 134 15.47 10.29 12.44
C PHE A 134 15.26 10.19 10.92
N PRO A 135 16.08 9.39 10.21
CA PRO A 135 15.83 9.09 8.80
C PRO A 135 14.65 8.12 8.65
N PRO A 136 13.88 8.20 7.55
CA PRO A 136 12.78 7.29 7.32
C PRO A 136 13.35 5.87 7.11
N PRO A 137 12.83 4.86 7.84
CA PRO A 137 13.30 3.50 7.69
C PRO A 137 12.96 2.95 6.30
N GLY A 138 13.77 1.99 5.84
CA GLY A 138 13.46 1.19 4.66
C GLY A 138 13.63 1.88 3.32
N SER A 139 14.45 2.93 3.21
CA SER A 139 14.94 3.38 1.90
C SER A 139 15.93 2.36 1.32
N VAL A 140 15.93 2.22 -0.01
CA VAL A 140 16.79 1.30 -0.76
C VAL A 140 17.52 2.09 -1.87
N PRO A 141 18.85 2.26 -1.79
CA PRO A 141 19.67 2.03 -0.60
C PRO A 141 19.24 2.95 0.54
N PHE A 142 19.60 2.57 1.77
CA PHE A 142 19.32 3.40 2.93
C PHE A 142 20.08 4.74 2.84
N ASP A 143 19.38 5.86 3.02
CA ASP A 143 19.99 7.21 3.09
C ASP A 143 19.69 7.86 4.44
N ASP A 144 20.71 7.89 5.29
CA ASP A 144 20.67 8.46 6.65
C ASP A 144 20.57 10.00 6.66
N LYS A 145 20.65 10.64 5.49
CA LYS A 145 20.62 12.11 5.36
C LYS A 145 19.29 12.64 4.84
N ILE A 146 18.29 11.78 4.66
CA ILE A 146 16.92 12.18 4.37
C ILE A 146 16.15 12.27 5.69
N ALA A 147 15.49 13.40 5.95
CA ALA A 147 14.67 13.53 7.16
C ALA A 147 13.31 12.85 6.96
N ASP A 148 12.84 12.12 7.97
CA ASP A 148 11.49 11.57 7.97
C ASP A 148 10.45 12.70 8.01
N ALA A 149 9.27 12.41 7.49
CA ALA A 149 8.09 13.22 7.66
C ALA A 149 7.72 13.35 9.15
N ASN A 150 7.03 14.43 9.46
CA ASN A 150 6.65 14.83 10.81
C ASN A 150 5.32 15.63 10.75
N PRO A 151 4.73 16.04 11.89
CA PRO A 151 3.48 16.81 11.93
C PRO A 151 3.45 18.11 11.11
N GLY A 152 4.61 18.60 10.64
CA GLY A 152 4.73 19.75 9.75
C GLY A 152 4.84 19.41 8.25
N THR A 153 4.74 18.13 7.86
CA THR A 153 4.95 17.67 6.49
C THR A 153 3.64 17.64 5.69
N PHE A 154 3.22 18.81 5.22
CA PHE A 154 1.92 19.01 4.58
C PHE A 154 1.97 18.95 3.03
N TYR A 155 0.79 18.89 2.41
CA TYR A 155 0.54 19.19 0.99
C TYR A 155 1.18 18.26 -0.06
N SER A 156 1.74 17.12 0.34
CA SER A 156 2.25 16.12 -0.60
C SER A 156 1.17 15.11 -0.95
N ALA A 157 1.02 14.76 -2.21
CA ALA A 157 0.03 13.79 -2.64
C ALA A 157 0.55 12.89 -3.75
N MET A 158 -0.06 11.74 -3.92
CA MET A 158 0.08 10.94 -5.12
C MET A 158 -1.30 10.49 -5.57
N SER A 159 -1.59 10.53 -6.86
CA SER A 159 -2.89 10.08 -7.36
C SER A 159 -2.81 9.59 -8.80
N ASN A 160 -3.69 8.63 -9.14
CA ASN A 160 -3.82 8.05 -10.47
C ASN A 160 -2.56 7.29 -10.91
N VAL A 161 -1.92 6.56 -9.99
CA VAL A 161 -0.66 5.85 -10.20
C VAL A 161 -0.76 4.44 -9.62
N ASP A 162 -0.48 3.44 -10.45
CA ASP A 162 -0.57 2.03 -10.07
C ASP A 162 0.77 1.46 -9.63
N PHE A 163 0.72 0.41 -8.82
CA PHE A 163 1.88 -0.27 -8.28
C PHE A 163 1.82 -1.77 -8.52
N ALA A 164 2.95 -2.36 -8.87
CA ALA A 164 3.12 -3.82 -8.92
C ALA A 164 4.43 -4.24 -8.23
N ILE A 165 4.37 -5.27 -7.39
CA ILE A 165 5.53 -5.86 -6.72
C ILE A 165 5.73 -7.29 -7.21
N GLY A 166 6.86 -7.51 -7.88
CA GLY A 166 7.29 -8.82 -8.37
C GLY A 166 7.58 -9.84 -7.26
N ALA A 167 7.79 -11.08 -7.66
CA ALA A 167 8.13 -12.18 -6.77
C ALA A 167 9.49 -11.99 -6.07
N GLY A 168 9.70 -12.58 -4.89
CA GLY A 168 10.99 -12.51 -4.20
C GLY A 168 11.31 -11.14 -3.56
N ASN A 169 10.29 -10.30 -3.33
CA ASN A 169 10.42 -9.01 -2.65
C ASN A 169 9.59 -8.95 -1.35
N PRO A 170 9.74 -9.90 -0.39
CA PRO A 170 8.85 -10.00 0.76
C PRO A 170 8.92 -8.83 1.74
N ALA A 171 9.95 -7.98 1.66
CA ALA A 171 10.07 -6.77 2.47
C ALA A 171 9.45 -5.53 1.81
N ALA A 172 9.02 -5.63 0.55
CA ALA A 172 8.60 -4.48 -0.23
C ALA A 172 7.24 -3.94 0.23
N ALA A 173 7.19 -2.65 0.54
CA ALA A 173 5.96 -1.87 0.54
C ALA A 173 5.96 -0.90 -0.65
N ALA A 174 4.81 -0.75 -1.31
CA ALA A 174 4.72 0.13 -2.48
C ALA A 174 4.91 1.60 -2.08
N ILE A 175 4.21 2.05 -1.04
CA ILE A 175 4.34 3.42 -0.53
C ILE A 175 4.48 3.40 0.98
N ARG A 176 5.53 4.06 1.50
CA ARG A 176 5.55 4.52 2.88
C ARG A 176 4.81 5.85 2.98
N PHE A 177 3.55 5.81 3.41
CA PHE A 177 2.68 6.98 3.44
C PHE A 177 2.70 7.64 4.83
N HIS A 178 3.79 8.35 5.12
CA HIS A 178 3.96 9.11 6.36
C HIS A 178 4.01 10.61 6.02
N ALA A 179 3.01 11.36 6.47
CA ALA A 179 2.86 12.79 6.23
C ALA A 179 1.86 13.39 7.24
N ALA A 180 1.65 14.70 7.15
CA ALA A 180 0.66 15.43 7.93
C ALA A 180 -0.56 15.78 7.06
N GLN A 181 -1.34 16.77 7.49
CA GLN A 181 -2.58 17.22 6.84
C GLN A 181 -2.41 17.55 5.36
N HIS A 182 -3.51 17.40 4.62
CA HIS A 182 -3.58 17.69 3.19
C HIS A 182 -2.69 16.77 2.33
N ALA A 183 -2.15 15.71 2.92
CA ALA A 183 -1.58 14.61 2.19
C ALA A 183 -2.65 13.57 1.83
N TYR A 184 -2.60 13.05 0.60
CA TYR A 184 -3.56 12.02 0.18
C TYR A 184 -2.98 11.07 -0.87
N LEU A 185 -3.61 9.91 -0.93
CA LEU A 185 -3.48 8.94 -2.02
C LEU A 185 -4.85 8.76 -2.68
N SER A 186 -4.93 8.79 -4.01
CA SER A 186 -6.19 8.42 -4.67
C SER A 186 -6.08 7.76 -6.04
N HIS A 187 -7.12 7.01 -6.43
CA HIS A 187 -7.25 6.37 -7.74
C HIS A 187 -6.08 5.44 -8.06
N MET A 188 -5.89 4.40 -7.25
CA MET A 188 -4.72 3.52 -7.36
C MET A 188 -5.08 2.04 -7.28
N GLU A 189 -4.37 1.25 -8.06
CA GLU A 189 -4.33 -0.19 -7.91
C GLU A 189 -2.96 -0.64 -7.41
N PHE A 190 -2.97 -1.52 -6.42
CA PHE A 190 -1.80 -2.17 -5.86
C PHE A 190 -1.89 -3.66 -6.13
N ASP A 191 -1.06 -4.17 -7.03
CA ASP A 191 -0.74 -5.60 -7.13
C ASP A 191 0.49 -5.89 -6.26
N ILE A 192 0.26 -6.38 -5.06
CA ILE A 192 1.30 -6.45 -4.03
C ILE A 192 2.11 -7.75 -4.18
N GLY A 193 1.61 -8.75 -4.91
CA GLY A 193 2.33 -9.99 -5.17
C GLY A 193 2.98 -10.61 -3.91
N SER A 194 4.30 -10.76 -3.94
CA SER A 194 5.08 -11.28 -2.80
C SER A 194 5.34 -10.27 -1.68
N GLY A 195 5.02 -9.00 -1.91
CA GLY A 195 5.32 -7.87 -1.04
C GLY A 195 4.71 -7.93 0.35
N LEU A 196 5.25 -7.07 1.21
CA LEU A 196 4.80 -6.83 2.57
C LEU A 196 3.46 -6.10 2.57
N ALA A 197 3.36 -4.96 1.88
CA ALA A 197 2.16 -4.14 1.89
C ALA A 197 1.99 -3.27 0.64
N GLY A 198 0.76 -2.85 0.36
CA GLY A 198 0.51 -1.71 -0.53
C GLY A 198 0.97 -0.43 0.15
N LEU A 199 0.44 -0.16 1.35
CA LEU A 199 0.86 0.97 2.19
C LEU A 199 1.57 0.48 3.46
N TYR A 200 2.73 1.07 3.76
CA TYR A 200 3.35 1.02 5.07
C TYR A 200 3.26 2.41 5.73
N HIS A 201 2.81 2.48 6.98
CA HIS A 201 2.24 3.70 7.56
C HIS A 201 1.03 4.23 6.78
N VAL A 202 0.30 5.13 7.42
CA VAL A 202 -0.76 5.91 6.83
C VAL A 202 -0.67 7.36 7.29
N ALA A 203 -1.28 8.27 6.53
CA ALA A 203 -1.33 9.69 6.86
C ALA A 203 -2.78 10.16 6.93
N ASN A 204 -3.15 11.21 6.19
CA ASN A 204 -4.43 11.88 6.36
C ASN A 204 -5.59 11.17 5.62
N VAL A 205 -5.51 11.00 4.29
CA VAL A 205 -6.63 10.42 3.50
C VAL A 205 -6.15 9.45 2.41
N GLY A 206 -6.87 8.35 2.23
CA GLY A 206 -6.84 7.48 1.05
C GLY A 206 -8.23 7.38 0.42
N GLN A 207 -8.33 7.42 -0.91
CA GLN A 207 -9.61 7.29 -1.61
C GLN A 207 -9.47 6.47 -2.89
N ASP A 208 -10.39 5.56 -3.17
CA ASP A 208 -10.37 4.77 -4.42
C ASP A 208 -9.04 3.98 -4.55
N LEU A 209 -8.70 3.24 -3.49
CA LEU A 209 -7.49 2.42 -3.40
C LEU A 209 -7.86 0.94 -3.41
N HIS A 210 -7.25 0.18 -4.32
CA HIS A 210 -7.57 -1.24 -4.51
C HIS A 210 -6.34 -2.12 -4.34
N PHE A 211 -6.35 -2.94 -3.29
CA PHE A 211 -5.22 -3.77 -2.87
C PHE A 211 -5.47 -5.25 -3.20
N ARG A 212 -4.59 -5.85 -4.01
CA ARG A 212 -4.65 -7.26 -4.40
C ARG A 212 -3.40 -8.00 -3.95
N GLY A 213 -3.60 -9.16 -3.32
CA GLY A 213 -2.50 -9.99 -2.83
C GLY A 213 -1.68 -9.30 -1.73
N GLY A 214 -0.42 -9.72 -1.58
CA GLY A 214 0.46 -9.22 -0.53
C GLY A 214 0.24 -9.85 0.83
N ARG A 215 1.11 -9.54 1.79
CA ARG A 215 0.92 -9.95 3.18
C ARG A 215 -0.19 -9.14 3.85
N TYR A 216 -0.12 -7.82 3.67
CA TYR A 216 -1.12 -6.86 4.07
C TYR A 216 -1.50 -5.95 2.89
N GLY A 217 -2.69 -5.38 2.88
CA GLY A 217 -3.02 -4.26 2.00
C GLY A 217 -2.43 -2.98 2.58
N ILE A 218 -2.75 -2.74 3.86
CA ILE A 218 -2.20 -1.66 4.66
C ILE A 218 -1.56 -2.24 5.92
N LEU A 219 -0.30 -1.88 6.15
CA LEU A 219 0.42 -2.05 7.40
C LEU A 219 0.55 -0.68 8.05
N ALA A 220 -0.44 -0.32 8.87
CA ALA A 220 -0.56 1.01 9.44
C ALA A 220 0.33 1.20 10.67
N GLU A 221 0.65 2.45 10.92
CA GLU A 221 1.33 2.98 12.09
C GLU A 221 0.66 4.31 12.41
N LYS A 222 0.82 4.81 13.63
CA LYS A 222 0.26 6.08 14.08
C LYS A 222 0.59 7.21 13.09
N PRO A 223 -0.42 7.91 12.53
CA PRO A 223 -0.21 9.06 11.66
C PRO A 223 0.66 10.11 12.34
N SER A 224 1.45 10.85 11.56
CA SER A 224 2.42 11.78 12.16
C SER A 224 1.82 12.77 13.17
N PRO A 225 0.62 13.39 12.95
CA PRO A 225 0.01 14.28 13.93
C PRO A 225 -0.88 13.55 14.96
N ALA A 226 -0.90 12.21 14.96
CA ALA A 226 -1.81 11.35 15.75
C ALA A 226 -3.31 11.65 15.51
N TRP A 227 -3.65 11.97 14.26
CA TRP A 227 -5.03 12.16 13.81
C TRP A 227 -5.53 10.93 13.06
N GLN A 228 -6.83 10.89 12.78
CA GLN A 228 -7.44 9.77 12.06
C GLN A 228 -6.88 9.63 10.64
N PHE A 229 -6.66 8.39 10.22
CA PHE A 229 -6.54 8.05 8.80
C PHE A 229 -7.93 7.71 8.25
N THR A 230 -8.37 8.46 7.23
CA THR A 230 -9.65 8.21 6.57
C THR A 230 -9.44 7.47 5.24
N LEU A 231 -10.10 6.32 5.08
CA LEU A 231 -10.07 5.52 3.86
C LEU A 231 -11.47 5.42 3.25
N LEU A 232 -11.58 5.82 1.99
CA LEU A 232 -12.85 5.92 1.25
C LEU A 232 -12.84 5.02 0.01
N ASP A 233 -13.99 4.43 -0.33
CA ASP A 233 -14.23 3.79 -1.63
C ASP A 233 -13.17 2.76 -2.04
N SER A 234 -12.66 1.99 -1.07
CA SER A 234 -11.46 1.17 -1.25
C SER A 234 -11.75 -0.32 -1.12
N THR A 235 -10.91 -1.16 -1.71
CA THR A 235 -11.09 -2.62 -1.65
C THR A 235 -9.81 -3.37 -1.33
N PHE A 236 -9.95 -4.48 -0.64
CA PHE A 236 -8.89 -5.41 -0.28
C PHE A 236 -9.28 -6.82 -0.74
N ASP A 237 -8.40 -7.50 -1.45
CA ASP A 237 -8.64 -8.85 -1.95
C ASP A 237 -7.39 -9.73 -1.85
N GLY A 238 -7.49 -10.86 -1.14
CA GLY A 238 -6.48 -11.91 -1.18
C GLY A 238 -5.22 -11.67 -0.35
N GLN A 239 -5.28 -10.85 0.70
CA GLN A 239 -4.15 -10.68 1.62
C GLN A 239 -3.88 -11.95 2.41
N ARG A 240 -2.59 -12.28 2.60
CA ARG A 240 -2.16 -13.54 3.23
C ARG A 240 -2.33 -13.58 4.75
N ASP A 241 -2.24 -12.43 5.43
CA ASP A 241 -2.34 -12.36 6.90
C ASP A 241 -3.62 -11.60 7.30
N ALA A 242 -3.70 -10.31 6.94
CA ALA A 242 -4.85 -9.45 7.17
C ALA A 242 -4.96 -8.39 6.06
N ALA A 243 -6.16 -7.90 5.76
CA ALA A 243 -6.30 -6.79 4.82
C ALA A 243 -5.68 -5.50 5.37
N ILE A 244 -5.96 -5.17 6.63
CA ILE A 244 -5.32 -4.08 7.37
C ILE A 244 -4.77 -4.65 8.69
N ARG A 245 -3.49 -4.42 8.96
CA ARG A 245 -2.94 -4.49 10.32
C ARG A 245 -2.76 -3.07 10.82
N GLU A 246 -3.41 -2.78 11.93
CA GLU A 246 -3.67 -1.46 12.48
C GLU A 246 -2.82 -1.24 13.73
N HIS A 247 -2.29 -0.01 13.89
CA HIS A 247 -1.47 0.40 15.03
C HIS A 247 -1.67 1.90 15.34
N GLU A 248 -2.65 2.21 16.19
CA GLU A 248 -3.06 3.56 16.59
C GLU A 248 -3.30 4.52 15.41
N ALA A 249 -3.93 4.02 14.35
CA ALA A 249 -4.19 4.75 13.12
C ALA A 249 -5.36 5.73 13.21
N GLY A 250 -6.24 5.58 14.21
CA GLY A 250 -7.51 6.28 14.28
C GLY A 250 -8.33 5.97 13.04
N LEU A 251 -8.56 4.69 12.73
CA LEU A 251 -9.02 4.31 11.40
C LEU A 251 -10.49 4.71 11.17
N THR A 252 -10.75 5.47 10.11
CA THR A 252 -12.12 5.80 9.66
C THR A 252 -12.34 5.23 8.26
N LEU A 253 -13.32 4.34 8.11
CA LEU A 253 -13.62 3.66 6.86
C LEU A 253 -15.00 4.05 6.34
N VAL A 254 -15.11 4.39 5.06
CA VAL A 254 -16.41 4.62 4.40
C VAL A 254 -16.45 3.91 3.06
N ASN A 255 -17.46 3.06 2.82
CA ASN A 255 -17.62 2.30 1.59
C ASN A 255 -16.39 1.42 1.25
N VAL A 256 -15.87 0.69 2.24
CA VAL A 256 -14.70 -0.18 2.11
C VAL A 256 -15.10 -1.66 2.07
N ALA A 257 -14.52 -2.43 1.16
CA ALA A 257 -14.77 -3.87 1.05
C ALA A 257 -13.50 -4.71 1.30
N PHE A 258 -13.64 -5.76 2.11
CA PHE A 258 -12.61 -6.73 2.43
C PHE A 258 -13.02 -8.09 1.88
N ARG A 259 -12.13 -8.75 1.13
CA ARG A 259 -12.43 -10.00 0.41
C ARG A 259 -11.32 -11.03 0.57
N ASN A 260 -11.71 -12.29 0.70
CA ASN A 260 -10.83 -13.46 0.53
C ASN A 260 -9.54 -13.40 1.38
N ALA A 261 -9.64 -12.91 2.61
CA ALA A 261 -8.51 -12.77 3.52
C ALA A 261 -8.77 -13.52 4.83
N PRO A 262 -7.74 -13.91 5.59
CA PRO A 262 -7.96 -14.50 6.91
C PRO A 262 -8.59 -13.52 7.88
N VAL A 263 -8.15 -12.27 7.88
CA VAL A 263 -8.66 -11.20 8.75
C VAL A 263 -8.91 -9.94 7.92
N GLY A 264 -10.01 -9.24 8.18
CA GLY A 264 -10.26 -7.92 7.59
C GLY A 264 -9.35 -6.87 8.23
N ILE A 265 -9.61 -6.56 9.49
CA ILE A 265 -8.86 -5.55 10.27
C ILE A 265 -8.28 -6.22 11.51
N GLU A 266 -6.97 -6.19 11.69
CA GLU A 266 -6.29 -6.66 12.89
C GLU A 266 -5.72 -5.47 13.66
N ILE A 267 -6.32 -5.17 14.83
CA ILE A 267 -5.73 -4.24 15.80
C ILE A 267 -4.57 -4.94 16.48
N ASP A 268 -3.46 -4.22 16.59
CA ASP A 268 -2.25 -4.75 17.17
C ASP A 268 -2.39 -5.22 18.61
N GLU A 269 -1.71 -6.33 18.92
CA GLU A 269 -1.72 -6.88 20.26
C GLU A 269 -1.16 -5.90 21.29
N GLY A 270 -1.93 -5.65 22.35
CA GLY A 270 -1.63 -4.67 23.39
C GLY A 270 -1.99 -3.23 23.02
N TYR A 271 -2.43 -2.96 21.79
CA TYR A 271 -2.85 -1.63 21.33
C TYR A 271 -4.36 -1.54 21.19
N GLY A 272 -4.88 -0.31 21.25
CA GLY A 272 -6.27 0.04 21.02
C GLY A 272 -6.39 1.05 19.89
N ASP A 273 -7.58 1.19 19.33
CA ASP A 273 -7.88 2.18 18.29
C ASP A 273 -9.27 2.79 18.46
N TRP A 274 -9.46 3.96 17.85
CA TRP A 274 -10.74 4.61 17.65
C TRP A 274 -11.25 4.33 16.24
N LEU A 275 -11.54 3.05 15.99
CA LEU A 275 -12.00 2.56 14.69
C LEU A 275 -13.48 2.88 14.47
N TRP A 276 -13.77 3.58 13.38
CA TRP A 276 -15.13 3.81 12.89
C TRP A 276 -15.28 3.30 11.44
N GLY A 277 -16.35 2.55 11.17
CA GLY A 277 -16.69 2.10 9.82
C GLY A 277 -18.12 2.44 9.43
N LYS A 278 -18.33 2.91 8.20
CA LYS A 278 -19.65 3.10 7.59
C LYS A 278 -19.73 2.41 6.22
N ASP A 279 -20.79 1.64 5.99
CA ASP A 279 -21.01 0.90 4.73
C ASP A 279 -19.82 -0.03 4.39
N VAL A 280 -19.31 -0.74 5.41
CA VAL A 280 -18.16 -1.65 5.30
C VAL A 280 -18.62 -3.07 5.01
N ARG A 281 -17.97 -3.74 4.07
CA ARG A 281 -18.30 -5.12 3.66
C ARG A 281 -17.14 -6.07 3.97
N PHE A 282 -17.43 -7.17 4.65
CA PHE A 282 -16.54 -8.29 4.89
C PHE A 282 -17.09 -9.50 4.15
N GLU A 283 -16.42 -9.94 3.10
CA GLU A 283 -16.87 -11.01 2.20
C GLU A 283 -15.84 -12.15 2.20
N SER A 284 -16.27 -13.34 2.61
CA SER A 284 -15.41 -14.53 2.69
C SER A 284 -14.15 -14.33 3.56
N ILE A 285 -14.31 -13.70 4.73
CA ILE A 285 -13.22 -13.51 5.69
C ILE A 285 -13.14 -14.71 6.63
N ALA A 286 -12.03 -15.45 6.56
CA ALA A 286 -11.97 -16.81 7.09
C ALA A 286 -11.87 -16.92 8.63
N ARG A 287 -11.30 -15.92 9.31
CA ARG A 287 -11.05 -15.97 10.77
C ARG A 287 -11.87 -14.92 11.54
N ALA A 288 -11.78 -13.65 11.16
CA ALA A 288 -12.54 -12.58 11.78
C ALA A 288 -12.59 -11.34 10.88
N GLY A 289 -13.75 -10.68 10.79
CA GLY A 289 -13.86 -9.36 10.18
C GLY A 289 -12.93 -8.35 10.86
N VAL A 290 -13.00 -8.28 12.19
CA VAL A 290 -12.16 -7.43 13.04
C VAL A 290 -11.59 -8.24 14.21
N VAL A 291 -10.28 -8.16 14.43
CA VAL A 291 -9.63 -8.60 15.67
C VAL A 291 -9.36 -7.38 16.53
N ILE A 292 -9.99 -7.35 17.70
CA ILE A 292 -9.93 -6.26 18.67
C ILE A 292 -8.94 -6.65 19.76
N SER A 293 -8.07 -5.70 20.13
CA SER A 293 -7.11 -5.83 21.21
C SER A 293 -7.29 -4.70 22.22
N ASN A 294 -6.71 -4.86 23.41
CA ASN A 294 -6.80 -3.94 24.54
C ASN A 294 -8.27 -3.61 24.89
N GLU A 295 -9.13 -4.62 24.91
CA GLU A 295 -10.60 -4.46 24.92
C GLU A 295 -11.20 -3.83 26.19
N ASN A 296 -10.43 -3.72 27.28
CA ASN A 296 -10.87 -3.20 28.58
C ASN A 296 -10.40 -1.75 28.84
N THR A 297 -9.97 -1.03 27.81
CA THR A 297 -9.50 0.35 27.91
C THR A 297 -10.48 1.33 27.26
N ALA A 298 -10.56 2.55 27.80
CA ALA A 298 -11.34 3.62 27.19
C ALA A 298 -10.77 4.10 25.83
N TYR A 299 -9.53 3.72 25.53
CA TYR A 299 -8.83 4.01 24.26
C TYR A 299 -9.17 3.03 23.14
N THR A 300 -9.93 1.95 23.40
CA THR A 300 -10.42 1.04 22.36
C THR A 300 -11.90 1.29 22.15
N GLN A 301 -12.24 1.96 21.05
CA GLN A 301 -13.62 2.28 20.68
C GLN A 301 -13.85 1.84 19.25
N ILE A 302 -14.68 0.81 19.09
CA ILE A 302 -14.93 0.17 17.80
C ILE A 302 -16.40 0.34 17.45
N GLY A 303 -16.68 1.04 16.35
CA GLY A 303 -18.03 1.31 15.90
C GLY A 303 -18.23 1.05 14.42
N PHE A 304 -19.39 0.51 14.07
CA PHE A 304 -19.79 0.29 12.69
C PHE A 304 -21.24 0.71 12.47
N GLU A 305 -21.49 1.41 11.38
CA GLU A 305 -22.82 1.68 10.82
C GLU A 305 -22.93 0.95 9.48
N ASN A 306 -23.99 0.16 9.29
CA ASN A 306 -24.22 -0.63 8.06
C ASN A 306 -23.04 -1.52 7.64
N ALA A 307 -22.46 -2.26 8.58
CA ALA A 307 -21.50 -3.30 8.24
C ALA A 307 -22.22 -4.57 7.76
N ILE A 308 -21.71 -5.18 6.70
CA ILE A 308 -22.20 -6.46 6.17
C ILE A 308 -21.08 -7.49 6.31
N ALA A 309 -21.39 -8.62 6.92
CA ALA A 309 -20.54 -9.81 6.94
C ALA A 309 -21.23 -10.90 6.12
N SER A 310 -20.58 -11.35 5.05
CA SER A 310 -21.03 -12.43 4.18
C SER A 310 -19.94 -13.49 4.12
N ASP A 311 -20.31 -14.75 4.33
CA ASP A 311 -19.36 -15.88 4.47
C ASP A 311 -18.20 -15.58 5.45
N THR A 312 -18.52 -14.84 6.51
CA THR A 312 -17.58 -14.36 7.53
C THR A 312 -18.13 -14.77 8.89
N PRO A 313 -17.82 -15.97 9.41
CA PRO A 313 -18.52 -16.54 10.58
C PRO A 313 -18.31 -15.76 11.87
N VAL A 314 -17.20 -15.03 11.97
CA VAL A 314 -16.90 -14.15 13.11
C VAL A 314 -16.75 -12.74 12.58
N PHE A 315 -17.67 -11.86 12.95
CA PHE A 315 -17.54 -10.44 12.64
C PHE A 315 -16.46 -9.80 13.50
N ALA A 316 -16.53 -9.96 14.82
CA ALA A 316 -15.55 -9.39 15.74
C ALA A 316 -15.00 -10.46 16.69
N ARG A 317 -13.69 -10.46 16.91
CA ARG A 317 -12.99 -11.30 17.89
C ARG A 317 -12.20 -10.44 18.85
N PHE A 318 -12.42 -10.66 20.13
CA PHE A 318 -11.78 -9.99 21.25
C PHE A 318 -10.56 -10.82 21.67
N ARG A 319 -9.34 -10.25 21.59
CA ARG A 319 -8.09 -11.01 21.72
C ARG A 319 -7.91 -11.54 23.14
N GLU A 320 -8.13 -10.70 24.15
CA GLU A 320 -7.85 -11.02 25.55
C GLU A 320 -8.92 -11.96 26.14
N SER A 321 -10.20 -11.69 25.91
CA SER A 321 -11.27 -12.54 26.46
C SER A 321 -11.59 -13.76 25.61
N GLY A 322 -11.20 -13.76 24.33
CA GLY A 322 -11.62 -14.76 23.35
C GLY A 322 -13.10 -14.64 22.96
N ARG A 323 -13.82 -13.61 23.45
CA ARG A 323 -15.21 -13.35 23.09
C ARG A 323 -15.33 -13.12 21.59
N THR A 324 -16.46 -13.52 21.02
CA THR A 324 -16.76 -13.30 19.60
C THR A 324 -18.13 -12.68 19.42
N VAL A 325 -18.29 -11.96 18.31
CA VAL A 325 -19.56 -11.53 17.74
C VAL A 325 -19.70 -12.24 16.40
N ALA A 326 -20.80 -12.96 16.21
CA ALA A 326 -21.09 -13.65 14.97
C ALA A 326 -21.24 -12.65 13.82
N GLY A 327 -20.85 -13.08 12.61
CA GLY A 327 -21.10 -12.34 11.37
C GLY A 327 -22.37 -12.77 10.68
#